data_AF-D5PCW9-F1
#
_entry.id   AF-D5PCW9-F1
#
_cell.length_a   1.000
_cell.length_b   1.000
_cell.length_c   1.000
_cell.angle_alpha   90.00
_cell.angle_beta   90.00
_cell.angle_gamma   90.00
#
_symmetry.space_group_name_H-M   'P 1'
#
loop_
_entity.id
_entity.type
_entity.pdbx_description
1 polymer ?
#
loop_
_entity_poly.entity_id
_entity_poly.type
_entity_poly.pdbx_seq_one_letter_code
_entity_poly.pdbx_strand_id
1 'polypeptide(L)' 'MSPKLLVGVALTFGAACWTAASANADPSPFNTLSCSCQETSPADGATLMDKVDRGIQQGLSDLPAIEVAN' A
#
# COMPACT_ATOMS: atom_id res chain seq x y z
N MET A 1 -43.84 -14.63 -28.29
CA MET A 1 -42.36 -14.71 -28.41
C MET A 1 -41.99 -16.19 -28.48
N SER A 2 -41.38 -16.67 -29.57
CA SER A 2 -41.11 -18.11 -29.70
C SER A 2 -39.96 -18.53 -28.78
N PRO A 3 -40.03 -19.70 -28.11
CA PRO A 3 -39.00 -20.12 -27.16
C PRO A 3 -37.62 -20.25 -27.81
N LYS A 4 -37.58 -20.53 -29.12
CA LYS A 4 -36.35 -20.60 -29.93
C LYS A 4 -35.63 -19.25 -30.03
N LEU A 5 -36.36 -18.14 -30.09
CA LEU A 5 -35.77 -16.80 -30.13
C LEU A 5 -35.16 -16.41 -28.78
N LEU A 6 -35.82 -16.78 -27.67
CA LEU A 6 -35.32 -16.51 -26.33
C LEU A 6 -34.00 -17.24 -26.05
N VAL A 7 -33.90 -18.50 -26.46
CA VAL A 7 -32.67 -19.29 -26.31
C VAL A 7 -31.53 -18.71 -27.16
N GLY A 8 -31.81 -18.29 -28.39
CA GLY A 8 -30.80 -17.67 -29.26
C GLY A 8 -30.25 -16.36 -28.69
N VAL A 9 -31.14 -15.49 -28.19
CA VAL A 9 -30.73 -14.21 -27.58
C VAL A 9 -29.89 -14.44 -26.32
N ALA A 10 -30.29 -15.36 -25.42
CA ALA A 10 -29.55 -15.65 -24.21
C ALA A 10 -28.12 -16.19 -24.50
N LEU A 11 -27.98 -17.05 -25.51
CA LEU A 11 -26.68 -17.63 -25.87
C LEU A 11 -25.71 -16.57 -26.44
N THR A 12 -26.23 -15.66 -27.28
CA THR A 12 -25.42 -14.58 -27.86
C THR A 12 -25.00 -13.54 -26.82
N PHE A 13 -25.88 -13.20 -25.88
CA PHE A 13 -25.54 -12.29 -24.77
C PHE A 13 -24.53 -12.90 -23.79
N GLY A 14 -24.65 -14.19 -23.49
CA GLY A 14 -23.72 -14.89 -22.61
C GLY A 14 -22.30 -14.99 -23.18
N ALA A 15 -22.16 -15.18 -24.49
CA ALA A 15 -20.86 -15.29 -25.15
C ALA A 15 -20.11 -13.94 -25.22
N ALA A 16 -20.82 -12.82 -25.36
CA ALA A 16 -20.22 -11.49 -25.43
C ALA A 16 -19.53 -11.07 -24.11
N CYS A 17 -20.02 -11.56 -22.96
CA CYS A 17 -19.40 -11.31 -21.66
C CYS A 17 -18.03 -12.00 -21.50
N TRP A 18 -17.77 -13.07 -22.25
CA TRP A 18 -16.51 -13.83 -22.15
C TRP A 18 -15.37 -13.24 -22.97
N THR A 19 -15.69 -12.44 -23.98
CA THR A 19 -14.71 -11.80 -24.87
C THR A 19 -14.22 -10.44 -24.37
N ALA A 20 -14.69 -9.99 -23.20
CA ALA A 20 -14.14 -8.81 -22.57
C ALA A 20 -12.66 -9.07 -22.27
N ALA A 21 -11.77 -8.31 -22.94
CA ALA A 21 -10.35 -8.38 -22.66
C ALA A 21 -10.15 -8.19 -21.15
N SER A 22 -9.45 -9.12 -20.51
CA SER A 22 -9.05 -8.95 -19.11
C SER A 22 -8.30 -7.64 -19.02
N ALA A 23 -8.86 -6.66 -18.30
CA ALA A 23 -8.11 -5.46 -17.97
C ALA A 23 -6.90 -5.95 -17.18
N ASN A 24 -5.73 -5.91 -17.82
CA ASN A 24 -4.48 -6.32 -17.21
C ASN A 24 -4.18 -5.29 -16.14
N ALA A 25 -4.66 -5.54 -14.91
CA ALA A 25 -4.40 -4.67 -13.78
C ALA A 25 -2.88 -4.67 -13.59
N ASP A 26 -2.24 -3.51 -13.78
CA ASP A 26 -0.86 -3.35 -13.37
C ASP A 26 -0.80 -3.73 -11.88
N PRO A 27 0.02 -4.71 -11.48
CA PRO A 27 0.02 -5.24 -10.12
C PRO A 27 0.38 -4.17 -9.08
N SER A 28 0.91 -3.03 -9.50
CA SER A 28 1.14 -1.88 -8.64
C SER A 28 0.39 -0.65 -9.18
N PRO A 29 -0.69 -0.19 -8.52
CA PRO A 29 -1.39 1.04 -8.93
C PRO A 29 -0.49 2.29 -8.89
N PHE A 30 0.74 2.16 -8.37
CA PHE A 30 1.74 3.20 -8.23
C PHE A 30 2.94 3.05 -9.17
N ASN A 31 2.95 2.07 -10.09
CA ASN A 31 4.07 1.83 -11.02
C ASN A 31 4.37 3.02 -11.96
N THR A 32 3.43 3.96 -12.09
CA THR A 32 3.58 5.20 -12.85
C THR A 32 4.01 6.39 -12.00
N LEU A 33 4.06 6.25 -10.67
CA LEU A 33 4.50 7.29 -9.75
C LEU A 33 6.00 7.12 -9.49
N SER A 34 6.80 7.85 -10.26
CA SER A 34 8.23 8.00 -9.95
C SER A 34 8.43 9.24 -9.08
N CYS A 35 9.11 9.07 -7.95
CA CYS A 35 9.57 10.20 -7.15
C CYS A 35 10.82 10.78 -7.84
N SER A 36 10.72 11.98 -8.40
CA SER A 36 11.89 12.70 -8.95
C SER A 36 12.72 13.38 -7.84
N CYS A 37 12.39 13.15 -6.57
CA CYS A 37 13.22 13.65 -5.49
C CYS A 37 14.59 12.97 -5.59
N GLN A 38 15.63 13.77 -5.76
CA GLN A 38 16.98 13.34 -5.44
C GLN A 38 16.92 12.90 -3.97
N GLU A 39 17.08 11.60 -3.69
CA GLU A 39 17.09 11.08 -2.32
C GLU A 39 18.38 11.54 -1.61
N THR A 40 18.41 12.83 -1.29
CA THR A 40 19.20 13.35 -0.20
C THR A 40 18.26 13.36 1.00
N SER A 41 18.47 12.41 1.91
CA SER A 41 17.93 12.51 3.26
C SER A 41 18.12 13.97 3.71
N PRO A 42 17.06 14.67 4.16
CA PRO A 42 17.19 16.06 4.59
C PRO A 42 18.38 16.15 5.55
N ALA A 43 19.20 17.19 5.45
CA ALA A 43 20.30 17.39 6.41
C ALA A 43 19.79 17.36 7.87
N ASP A 44 18.52 17.76 8.05
CA ASP A 44 17.79 17.71 9.30
C ASP A 44 17.47 16.28 9.80
N GLY A 45 17.51 15.26 8.95
CA GLY A 45 17.27 13.87 9.31
C GLY A 45 18.27 13.36 10.35
N ALA A 46 19.55 13.69 10.21
CA ALA A 46 20.56 13.37 11.22
C ALA A 46 20.28 14.10 12.55
N THR A 47 19.86 15.37 12.48
CA THR A 47 19.52 16.16 13.68
C THR A 47 18.22 15.69 14.35
N LEU A 48 17.29 15.14 13.57
CA LEU A 48 16.05 14.55 14.06
C LEU A 48 16.34 13.26 14.81
N MET A 49 17.16 12.37 14.24
CA MET A 49 17.55 11.12 14.90
C MET A 49 18.33 11.39 16.19
N ASP A 50 19.23 12.35 16.19
CA ASP A 50 19.96 12.78 17.39
C ASP A 50 19.05 13.33 18.51
N LYS A 51 17.96 14.03 18.15
CA LYS A 51 16.93 14.45 19.12
C LYS A 51 16.15 13.26 19.69
N VAL A 52 15.84 12.27 18.85
CA VAL A 52 15.16 11.04 19.27
C VAL A 52 16.03 10.25 20.24
N ASP A 53 17.31 10.04 19.92
CA ASP A 53 18.25 9.32 20.77
C ASP A 53 18.42 9.98 22.14
N ARG A 54 18.59 11.32 22.16
CA ARG A 54 18.64 12.06 23.43
C ARG A 54 17.36 11.92 24.24
N GLY A 55 16.19 12.01 23.61
CA GLY A 55 14.91 11.86 24.30
C GLY A 55 14.76 10.48 24.95
N ILE A 56 15.19 9.42 24.26
CA ILE A 56 15.19 8.05 24.79
C ILE A 56 16.12 7.93 26.00
N GLN A 57 17.36 8.44 25.89
CA GLN A 57 18.32 8.40 26.99
C GLN A 57 17.86 9.21 28.20
N GLN A 58 17.29 10.38 27.98
CA GLN A 58 16.73 11.23 29.04
C GLN A 58 15.56 10.52 29.74
N GLY A 59 14.63 9.95 28.97
CA GLY A 59 13.52 9.18 29.51
C GLY A 59 14.00 7.98 30.33
N LEU A 60 14.97 7.22 29.82
CA LEU A 60 15.55 6.07 30.51
C LEU A 60 16.29 6.46 31.81
N SER A 61 16.91 7.64 31.83
CA SER A 61 17.60 8.17 33.02
C SER A 61 16.64 8.73 34.06
N ASP A 62 15.45 9.17 33.65
CA ASP A 62 14.40 9.68 34.53
C ASP A 62 13.55 8.56 35.16
N LEU A 63 13.61 7.35 34.60
CA LEU A 63 12.94 6.21 35.20
C LEU A 63 13.50 5.95 36.60
N PRO A 64 12.65 5.88 37.64
CA PRO A 64 13.10 5.34 38.91
C PRO A 64 13.61 3.92 38.67
N ALA A 65 14.69 3.54 39.34
CA ALA A 65 15.18 2.17 39.30
C ALA A 65 14.08 1.24 39.84
N ILE A 66 13.24 0.73 38.96
CA ILE A 66 12.37 -0.41 39.28
C ILE A 66 13.33 -1.59 39.32
N GLU A 67 13.84 -1.89 40.51
CA GLU A 67 14.46 -3.19 40.77
C GLU A 67 13.40 -4.24 40.44
N VAL A 68 13.55 -4.88 39.28
CA VAL A 68 12.88 -6.15 39.01
C VAL A 68 13.53 -7.15 39.94
N ALA A 69 12.95 -7.29 41.14
CA ALA A 69 13.35 -8.27 42.12
C ALA A 69 13.34 -9.65 41.45
N ASN A 70 14.50 -10.27 41.37
CA ASN A 70 14.66 -11.70 41.12
C ASN A 70 15.37 -12.32 42.32
#